data_AF-A0A433SM55-F1
#
_entry.id   AF-A0A433SM55-F1
#
_cell.length_a   1.000
_cell.length_b   1.000
_cell.length_c   1.000
_cell.angle_alpha   90.00
_cell.angle_beta   90.00
_cell.angle_gamma   90.00
#
_symmetry.space_group_name_H-M   'P 1'
#
loop_
_entity.id
_entity.type
_entity.pdbx_description
1 polymer ?
#
loop_
_entity_poly.entity_id
_entity_poly.type
_entity_poly.pdbx_seq_one_letter_code
_entity_poly.pdbx_strand_id
1 'polypeptide(L)'
;MAAASIKLAAKLGLAGGAVYWTVQQGLWGTAEEGAAAGKKFAEAVMPSTVEYLDKVKIPTYAKVNEEAIKNWNAGLKTAFESLSSAPDNVKKYAGKAKEAVSNLGKSN
;
A
#
# COMPACT_ATOMS: atom_id res chain seq x y z
N MET A 1 0.48 21.56 -14.42
CA MET A 1 0.18 20.12 -14.61
C MET A 1 1.41 19.22 -14.43
N ALA A 2 2.62 19.61 -14.87
CA ALA A 2 3.84 18.78 -14.75
C ALA A 2 4.30 18.46 -13.31
N ALA A 3 4.20 19.43 -12.38
CA ALA A 3 4.66 19.23 -10.99
C ALA A 3 3.86 18.17 -10.22
N ALA A 4 2.56 18.03 -10.52
CA ALA A 4 1.71 17.01 -9.89
C ALA A 4 2.07 15.59 -10.36
N SER A 5 2.38 15.43 -11.65
CA SER A 5 2.81 14.16 -12.24
C SER A 5 4.18 13.70 -11.73
N ILE A 6 5.13 14.62 -11.55
CA ILE A 6 6.45 14.32 -10.97
C ILE A 6 6.32 13.87 -9.51
N LYS A 7 5.48 14.55 -8.72
CA LYS A 7 5.22 14.17 -7.32
C LYS A 7 4.55 12.79 -7.23
N LEU A 8 3.65 12.47 -8.15
CA LEU A 8 3.01 11.15 -8.22
C LEU A 8 4.04 10.06 -8.59
N ALA A 9 4.88 10.31 -9.60
CA ALA A 9 5.91 9.37 -10.03
C ALA A 9 6.94 9.10 -8.92
N ALA A 10 7.36 10.13 -8.18
CA ALA A 10 8.25 9.97 -7.03
C ALA A 10 7.61 9.12 -5.92
N LYS A 11 6.33 9.35 -5.61
CA LYS A 11 5.59 8.54 -4.61
C LYS A 11 5.46 7.09 -5.05
N LEU A 12 5.14 6.84 -6.32
CA LEU A 12 5.03 5.50 -6.87
C LEU A 12 6.39 4.79 -6.91
N GLY A 13 7.48 5.51 -7.21
CA GLY A 13 8.84 4.97 -7.17
C GLY A 13 9.27 4.58 -5.76
N LEU A 14 9.01 5.43 -4.76
CA LEU A 14 9.30 5.11 -3.36
C LEU A 14 8.45 3.94 -2.85
N ALA A 15 7.15 3.92 -3.16
CA ALA A 15 6.26 2.83 -2.78
C ALA A 15 6.66 1.52 -3.48
N GLY A 16 6.94 1.56 -4.77
CA GLY A 16 7.39 0.40 -5.55
C GLY A 16 8.74 -0.15 -5.07
N GLY A 17 9.69 0.73 -4.76
CA GLY A 17 10.99 0.35 -4.20
C GLY A 17 10.86 -0.31 -2.82
N ALA A 18 10.01 0.24 -1.95
CA ALA A 18 9.72 -0.36 -0.66
C ALA A 18 9.09 -1.75 -0.81
N VAL A 19 8.08 -1.90 -1.67
CA VAL A 19 7.46 -3.20 -1.95
C VAL A 19 8.48 -4.20 -2.50
N TYR A 20 9.27 -3.81 -3.51
CA TYR A 20 10.30 -4.67 -4.09
C TYR A 20 11.31 -5.16 -3.05
N TRP A 21 11.77 -4.25 -2.19
CA TRP A 21 12.70 -4.60 -1.11
C TRP A 21 12.07 -5.57 -0.11
N THR A 22 10.81 -5.37 0.31
CA THR A 22 10.12 -6.29 1.22
C THR A 22 9.88 -7.67 0.62
N VAL A 23 9.65 -7.77 -0.70
CA VAL A 23 9.57 -9.05 -1.42
C VAL A 23 10.93 -9.74 -1.42
N GLN A 24 12.02 -9.03 -1.72
CA GLN A 24 13.37 -9.58 -1.70
C GLN A 24 13.78 -10.12 -0.33
N GLN A 25 13.37 -9.44 0.74
CA GLN A 25 13.68 -9.89 2.10
C GLN A 25 12.85 -11.09 2.55
N GLY A 26 11.91 -11.58 1.74
CA GLY A 26 11.04 -12.69 2.12
C GLY A 26 10.01 -12.30 3.18
N LEU A 27 9.70 -11.01 3.34
CA LEU A 27 8.71 -10.53 4.32
C LEU A 27 7.31 -11.09 4.05
N TRP A 28 7.01 -11.36 2.78
CA TRP A 28 5.77 -11.95 2.30
C TRP A 28 5.85 -13.46 2.07
N GLY A 29 6.96 -14.08 2.49
CA GLY A 29 7.18 -15.53 2.42
C GLY A 29 6.46 -16.26 3.56
N THR A 30 7.08 -17.34 4.01
CA THR A 30 6.61 -18.08 5.19
C THR A 30 6.74 -17.24 6.47
N ALA A 31 6.02 -17.61 7.53
CA ALA A 31 6.08 -16.91 8.82
C ALA A 31 7.52 -16.86 9.39
N GLU A 32 8.32 -17.90 9.16
CA GLU A 32 9.72 -17.96 9.58
C GLU A 32 10.61 -17.01 8.76
N GLU A 33 10.41 -16.95 7.45
CA GLU A 33 11.13 -16.02 6.56
C GLU A 33 10.80 -14.56 6.91
N GLY A 34 9.52 -14.25 7.14
CA GLY A 34 9.08 -12.93 7.58
C GLY A 34 9.63 -12.51 8.94
N ALA A 35 9.69 -13.45 9.91
CA ALA A 35 10.29 -13.19 11.21
C ALA A 35 11.80 -12.93 11.12
N ALA A 36 12.52 -13.69 10.29
CA ALA A 36 13.95 -13.50 10.04
C ALA A 36 14.24 -12.17 9.32
N ALA A 37 13.41 -11.80 8.34
CA ALA A 37 13.47 -10.52 7.64
C ALA A 37 13.22 -9.34 8.57
N GLY A 38 12.19 -9.44 9.42
CA GLY A 38 11.86 -8.44 10.44
C GLY A 38 12.99 -8.26 11.45
N LYS A 39 13.64 -9.35 11.86
CA LYS A 39 14.81 -9.30 12.75
C LYS A 39 16.00 -8.60 12.09
N LYS A 40 16.34 -8.95 10.84
CA LYS A 40 17.41 -8.27 10.08
C LYS A 40 17.13 -6.79 9.86
N PHE A 41 15.88 -6.42 9.59
CA PHE A 41 15.48 -5.02 9.48
C PHE A 41 15.63 -4.28 10.81
N ALA A 42 15.17 -4.88 11.90
CA ALA A 42 15.33 -4.32 13.23
C ALA A 42 16.81 -4.11 13.59
N GLU A 43 17.68 -5.08 13.27
CA GLU A 43 19.13 -5.00 13.51
C GLU A 43 19.81 -3.95 12.62
N ALA A 44 19.41 -3.83 11.35
CA ALA A 44 20.01 -2.89 10.40
C ALA A 44 19.56 -1.43 10.61
N VAL A 45 18.33 -1.22 11.10
CA VAL A 45 17.73 0.11 11.24
C VAL A 45 17.77 0.63 12.68
N MET A 46 17.85 -0.24 13.69
CA MET A 46 17.85 0.16 15.10
C MET A 46 19.08 -0.40 15.84
N PRO A 47 20.16 0.39 15.99
CA PRO A 47 21.39 -0.05 16.64
C PRO A 47 21.29 -0.28 18.17
N SER A 48 20.12 -0.10 18.79
CA SER A 48 19.97 -0.16 20.25
C SER A 48 18.50 -0.36 20.63
N THR A 49 18.07 -1.61 20.54
CA THR A 49 16.67 -2.04 20.68
C THR A 49 16.10 -1.89 22.09
N VAL A 50 16.85 -1.46 23.10
CA VAL A 50 16.29 -1.36 24.47
C VAL A 50 15.83 0.07 24.76
N GLU A 51 16.69 1.07 24.51
CA GLU A 51 16.36 2.47 24.82
C GLU A 51 15.34 3.11 23.88
N TYR A 52 15.22 2.60 22.64
CA TYR A 52 14.24 3.12 21.67
C TYR A 52 12.87 2.49 21.84
N LEU A 53 12.79 1.24 22.28
CA LEU A 53 11.51 0.56 22.56
C LEU A 53 10.83 1.10 23.82
N ASP A 54 11.55 1.73 24.73
CA ASP A 54 10.96 2.49 25.85
C ASP A 54 10.44 3.87 25.42
N LYS A 55 11.04 4.49 24.39
CA LYS A 55 10.60 5.78 23.82
C LYS A 55 9.45 5.64 22.84
N VAL A 56 9.46 4.57 22.05
CA VAL A 56 8.34 4.16 21.21
C VAL A 56 7.37 3.48 22.15
N LYS A 57 6.22 4.08 22.48
CA LYS A 57 5.17 3.38 23.23
C LYS A 57 4.67 2.20 22.38
N ILE A 58 5.36 1.06 22.45
CA ILE A 58 4.96 -0.13 21.70
C ILE A 58 3.63 -0.57 22.30
N PRO A 59 2.57 -0.61 21.49
CA PRO A 59 1.31 -1.13 21.97
C PRO A 59 1.55 -2.54 22.50
N THR A 60 1.03 -2.83 23.69
CA THR A 60 1.07 -4.17 24.26
C THR A 60 0.55 -5.18 23.24
N TYR A 61 1.10 -6.40 23.22
CA TYR A 61 0.76 -7.46 22.26
C TYR A 61 -0.76 -7.62 22.02
N ALA A 62 -1.56 -7.48 23.08
CA ALA A 62 -3.02 -7.49 23.01
C ALA A 62 -3.61 -6.39 22.09
N LYS A 63 -3.11 -5.14 22.18
CA LYS A 63 -3.52 -4.02 21.31
C LYS A 63 -3.11 -4.24 19.86
N VAL A 64 -1.90 -4.78 19.63
CA VAL A 64 -1.42 -5.09 18.27
C VAL A 64 -2.33 -6.13 17.61
N ASN A 65 -2.77 -7.14 18.36
CA ASN A 65 -3.65 -8.17 17.84
C ASN A 65 -5.06 -7.63 17.50
N GLU A 66 -5.64 -6.80 18.38
CA GLU A 66 -6.94 -6.16 18.12
C GLU A 66 -6.88 -5.23 16.91
N GLU A 67 -5.84 -4.40 16.81
CA GLU A 67 -5.64 -3.49 15.68
C GLU A 67 -5.38 -4.24 14.38
N ALA A 68 -4.59 -5.32 14.40
CA ALA A 68 -4.34 -6.16 13.24
C ALA A 68 -5.63 -6.80 12.71
N ILE A 69 -6.45 -7.38 13.60
CA ILE A 69 -7.74 -7.98 13.22
C ILE A 69 -8.69 -6.91 12.66
N LYS A 70 -8.78 -5.75 13.32
CA LYS A 70 -9.62 -4.64 12.87
C LYS A 70 -9.20 -4.10 11.50
N ASN A 71 -7.89 -3.90 11.29
CA ASN A 71 -7.35 -3.39 10.04
C ASN A 71 -7.48 -4.41 8.90
N TRP A 72 -7.30 -5.70 9.19
CA TRP A 72 -7.54 -6.77 8.22
C TRP A 72 -8.99 -6.78 7.72
N ASN A 73 -9.94 -6.73 8.66
CA ASN A 73 -11.37 -6.71 8.33
C ASN A 73 -11.77 -5.44 7.56
N ALA A 74 -11.24 -4.28 7.96
CA ALA A 74 -11.45 -3.03 7.25
C ALA A 74 -10.88 -3.09 5.82
N GLY A 75 -9.67 -3.64 5.66
CA GLY A 75 -9.02 -3.82 4.38
C GLY A 75 -9.82 -4.73 3.44
N LEU A 76 -10.28 -5.89 3.92
CA LEU A 76 -11.15 -6.79 3.16
C LEU A 76 -12.44 -6.08 2.73
N LYS A 77 -13.08 -5.36 3.64
CA LYS A 77 -14.30 -4.60 3.34
C LYS A 77 -14.05 -3.56 2.24
N THR A 78 -13.00 -2.75 2.36
CA THR A 78 -12.64 -1.75 1.35
C THR A 78 -12.29 -2.38 0.00
N ALA A 79 -11.62 -3.54 -0.01
CA ALA A 79 -11.29 -4.25 -1.25
C ALA A 79 -12.56 -4.72 -1.96
N PHE A 80 -13.50 -5.34 -1.24
CA PHE A 80 -14.77 -5.79 -1.82
C PHE A 80 -15.68 -4.63 -2.23
N GLU A 81 -15.72 -3.53 -1.47
CA GLU A 81 -16.45 -2.31 -1.85
C GLU A 81 -15.88 -1.67 -3.13
N SER A 82 -14.55 -1.62 -3.23
CA SER A 82 -13.85 -1.12 -4.42
C SER A 82 -14.11 -2.01 -5.62
N LEU A 83 -14.08 -3.34 -5.43
CA LEU A 83 -14.37 -4.31 -6.49
C LEU A 83 -15.84 -4.26 -6.92
N SER A 84 -16.76 -4.09 -5.98
CA SER A 84 -18.20 -3.95 -6.24
C SER A 84 -18.52 -2.68 -7.03
N SER A 85 -17.82 -1.59 -6.76
CA SER A 85 -17.96 -0.33 -7.50
C SER A 85 -17.14 -0.25 -8.79
N ALA A 86 -16.23 -1.20 -9.03
CA ALA A 86 -15.37 -1.21 -10.22
C ALA A 86 -16.16 -1.32 -11.55
N PRO A 87 -17.19 -2.17 -11.71
CA PRO A 87 -17.97 -2.24 -12.94
C PRO A 87 -18.66 -0.92 -13.29
N ASP A 88 -19.22 -0.24 -12.28
CA ASP A 88 -19.93 1.03 -12.47
C ASP A 88 -18.96 2.16 -12.82
N ASN A 89 -17.80 2.19 -12.16
CA ASN A 89 -16.73 3.14 -12.46
C ASN A 89 -16.15 2.91 -13.87
N VAL A 90 -15.89 1.65 -14.24
CA VAL A 90 -15.39 1.29 -15.58
C VAL A 90 -16.39 1.70 -16.65
N LYS A 91 -17.69 1.42 -16.48
CA LYS A 91 -18.73 1.87 -17.42
C LYS A 91 -18.77 3.40 -17.54
N LYS A 92 -18.69 4.12 -16.42
CA LYS A 92 -18.71 5.59 -16.40
C LYS A 92 -17.51 6.19 -17.12
N TYR A 93 -16.30 5.70 -16.86
CA TYR A 93 -15.09 6.21 -17.51
C TYR A 93 -14.98 5.76 -18.98
N ALA A 94 -15.42 4.55 -19.32
CA ALA A 94 -15.51 4.10 -20.72
C ALA A 94 -16.53 4.94 -21.52
N GLY A 95 -17.66 5.30 -20.92
CA GLY A 95 -18.64 6.22 -21.51
C GLY A 95 -18.03 7.60 -21.79
N LYS A 96 -17.34 8.19 -20.80
CA LYS A 96 -16.64 9.47 -20.96
C LYS A 96 -15.53 9.41 -22.00
N ALA A 97 -14.79 8.30 -22.08
CA ALA A 97 -13.75 8.11 -23.10
C ALA A 97 -14.36 8.03 -24.50
N LYS A 98 -15.46 7.28 -24.67
CA LYS A 98 -16.19 7.19 -25.94
C LYS A 98 -16.74 8.56 -26.38
N GLU A 99 -17.26 9.33 -25.43
CA GLU A 99 -17.79 10.67 -25.68
C GLU A 99 -16.68 11.67 -26.04
N ALA A 100 -15.55 11.63 -25.33
CA ALA A 100 -14.37 12.44 -25.66
C ALA A 100 -13.82 12.12 -27.06
N VAL A 101 -13.69 10.83 -27.42
CA VAL A 101 -13.26 10.40 -28.75
C VAL A 101 -14.26 10.82 -29.83
N SER A 102 -15.57 10.70 -29.56
CA SER A 102 -16.59 11.13 -30.51
C SER A 102 -16.60 12.64 -30.72
N ASN A 103 -16.28 13.45 -29.72
CA ASN A 103 -16.23 14.90 -29.83
C ASN A 103 -14.97 15.39 -30.57
N LEU A 104 -13.86 14.66 -30.43
CA LEU A 104 -12.64 14.92 -31.23
C LEU A 104 -12.86 14.63 -32.72
N GLY A 105 -13.60 13.56 -33.07
CA GLY A 105 -13.92 13.22 -34.45
C GLY A 105 -14.95 14.13 -35.13
N LYS A 106 -15.72 14.91 -34.37
CA LYS A 106 -16.71 15.89 -34.89
C LYS A 106 -16.14 17.31 -35.08
N SER A 107 -14.88 17.53 -34.67
CA SER A 107 -14.17 18.82 -34.77
C SER A 107 -13.23 18.90 -35.99
N ASN A 108 -13.23 17.88 -36.86
CA ASN A 108 -12.67 17.89 -38.22
C ASN A 108 -13.82 17.84 -39.23
#